data_AF-A0AAW6RMZ6-F1
#
_entry.id   AF-A0AAW6RMZ6-F1
#
_cell.length_a   1.000
_cell.length_b   1.000
_cell.length_c   1.000
_cell.angle_alpha   90.00
_cell.angle_beta   90.00
_cell.angle_gamma   90.00
#
_symmetry.space_group_name_H-M   'P 1'
#
loop_
_entity.id
_entity.type
_entity.pdbx_description
1 polymer ?
#
loop_
_entity_poly.entity_id
_entity_poly.type
_entity_poly.pdbx_seq_one_letter_code
_entity_poly.pdbx_strand_id
1 'polypeptide(L)'
;MRRLLILLAAPALLAACSSASLHESHRAAQTAHAQAAQDWIAAAPKGAALEPWMAAERSRIAAEQNAARQRFEQAEKTCWKRFAVNDCVSRARQQRRQTQDRLRQQELALNALERRLAAQPDDPAASQPPASRQP
;
A
#
# COMPACT_ATOMS: atom_id res chain seq x y z
N MET A 1 36.16 19.03 -47.87
CA MET A 1 34.70 19.29 -47.85
C MET A 1 34.04 18.25 -46.97
N ARG A 2 33.95 18.53 -45.67
CA ARG A 2 33.64 17.55 -44.61
C ARG A 2 32.65 18.20 -43.63
N ARG A 3 31.51 17.52 -43.46
CA ARG A 3 30.54 17.63 -42.34
C ARG A 3 29.73 18.92 -42.23
N LEU A 4 28.46 18.86 -42.61
CA LEU A 4 27.42 19.71 -42.03
C LEU A 4 26.07 18.96 -42.03
N LEU A 5 25.90 18.09 -41.04
CA LEU A 5 24.60 17.61 -40.58
C LEU A 5 24.73 17.47 -39.06
N ILE A 6 24.55 18.58 -38.35
CA ILE A 6 24.22 18.54 -36.92
C ILE A 6 22.79 19.07 -36.82
N LEU A 7 21.87 18.11 -36.76
CA LEU A 7 20.51 18.26 -36.27
C LEU A 7 20.60 18.72 -34.80
N LEU A 8 20.52 20.03 -34.57
CA LEU A 8 20.16 20.55 -33.24
C LEU A 8 18.63 20.48 -33.12
N ALA A 9 18.12 19.27 -32.88
CA ALA A 9 16.82 19.11 -32.27
C ALA A 9 16.95 19.58 -30.82
N ALA A 10 16.59 20.84 -30.57
CA ALA A 10 16.39 21.36 -29.23
C ALA A 10 15.21 20.60 -28.61
N PRO A 11 15.40 19.80 -27.55
CA PRO A 11 14.26 19.21 -26.87
C PRO A 11 13.53 20.32 -26.11
N ALA A 12 12.27 20.52 -26.49
CA ALA A 12 11.29 21.23 -25.70
C ALA A 12 11.12 20.51 -24.35
N LEU A 13 11.90 20.91 -23.35
CA LEU A 13 11.78 20.48 -21.95
C LEU A 13 11.46 21.72 -21.10
N LEU A 14 10.29 22.30 -21.29
CA LEU A 14 9.80 23.38 -20.46
C LEU A 14 8.41 23.04 -19.94
N ALA A 15 8.35 22.89 -18.61
CA ALA A 15 7.18 23.08 -17.74
C ALA A 15 6.15 21.94 -17.57
N ALA A 16 6.58 20.82 -16.98
CA ALA A 16 5.67 19.92 -16.23
C ALA A 16 6.16 19.66 -14.77
N CYS A 17 6.93 20.60 -14.20
CA CYS A 17 7.83 20.31 -13.08
C CYS A 17 7.22 20.29 -11.67
N SER A 18 5.93 20.61 -11.48
CA SER A 18 5.32 20.54 -10.14
C SER A 18 4.54 19.24 -9.90
N SER A 19 3.81 18.77 -10.92
CA SER A 19 3.03 17.53 -10.84
C SER A 19 3.92 16.29 -10.93
N ALA A 20 5.04 16.37 -11.65
CA ALA A 20 6.00 15.26 -11.77
C ALA A 20 6.63 14.92 -10.41
N SER A 21 7.09 15.92 -9.66
CA SER A 21 7.76 15.70 -8.36
C SER A 21 6.83 15.13 -7.28
N LEU A 22 5.58 15.58 -7.22
CA LEU A 22 4.59 15.05 -6.27
C LEU A 22 4.23 13.59 -6.60
N HIS A 23 3.91 13.28 -7.86
CA HIS A 23 3.64 11.90 -8.25
C HIS A 23 4.85 10.99 -8.02
N GLU A 24 6.06 11.47 -8.27
CA GLU A 24 7.27 10.69 -8.00
C GLU A 24 7.43 10.39 -6.51
N SER A 25 7.24 11.39 -5.64
CA SER A 25 7.28 11.18 -4.19
C SER A 25 6.21 10.19 -3.70
N HIS A 26 5.01 10.25 -4.26
CA HIS A 26 3.94 9.30 -3.95
C HIS A 26 4.28 7.88 -4.43
N ARG A 27 4.83 7.73 -5.63
CA ARG A 27 5.28 6.43 -6.15
C ARG A 27 6.39 5.85 -5.29
N ALA A 28 7.39 6.65 -4.93
CA ALA A 28 8.48 6.23 -4.05
C ALA A 28 7.97 5.76 -2.67
N ALA A 29 6.98 6.45 -2.09
CA ALA A 29 6.34 5.99 -0.85
C ALA A 29 5.59 4.66 -1.04
N GLN A 30 4.86 4.51 -2.15
CA GLN A 30 4.14 3.27 -2.46
C GLN A 30 5.08 2.09 -2.67
N THR A 31 6.19 2.27 -3.41
CA THR A 31 7.18 1.22 -3.63
C THR A 31 7.87 0.83 -2.33
N ALA A 32 8.19 1.79 -1.46
CA ALA A 32 8.74 1.51 -0.14
C ALA A 32 7.78 0.66 0.72
N HIS A 33 6.47 0.96 0.72
CA HIS A 33 5.48 0.14 1.41
C HIS A 33 5.33 -1.26 0.80
N ALA A 34 5.37 -1.37 -0.52
CA ALA A 34 5.31 -2.66 -1.21
C ALA A 34 6.53 -3.52 -0.86
N GLN A 35 7.73 -2.94 -0.88
CA GLN A 35 8.97 -3.64 -0.51
C GLN A 35 8.91 -4.11 0.94
N ALA A 36 8.55 -3.22 1.88
CA ALA A 36 8.40 -3.59 3.29
C ALA A 36 7.39 -4.72 3.50
N ALA A 37 6.31 -4.78 2.70
CA ALA A 37 5.36 -5.87 2.75
C ALA A 37 5.95 -7.19 2.21
N GLN A 38 6.77 -7.15 1.15
CA GLN A 38 7.46 -8.34 0.65
C GLN A 38 8.49 -8.85 1.66
N ASP A 39 9.27 -7.97 2.28
CA ASP A 39 10.25 -8.33 3.30
C ASP A 39 9.56 -8.97 4.52
N TRP A 40 8.40 -8.44 4.90
CA TRP A 40 7.57 -9.00 5.96
C TRP A 40 7.04 -10.41 5.63
N ILE A 41 6.61 -10.67 4.39
CA ILE A 41 6.24 -12.02 3.93
C ILE A 41 7.47 -12.94 3.83
N ALA A 42 8.64 -12.43 3.43
CA ALA A 42 9.87 -13.23 3.36
C ALA A 42 10.30 -13.74 4.74
N ALA A 43 9.95 -13.02 5.81
CA ALA A 43 10.16 -13.41 7.20
C ALA A 43 9.07 -14.34 7.77
N ALA A 44 8.06 -14.74 6.97
CA ALA A 44 6.99 -15.61 7.44
C ALA A 44 7.52 -16.99 7.87
N PRO A 45 6.93 -17.60 8.91
CA PRO A 45 7.25 -18.98 9.29
C PRO A 45 6.84 -19.95 8.18
N LYS A 46 7.50 -21.11 8.12
CA LYS A 46 7.22 -22.17 7.16
C LYS A 46 6.59 -23.39 7.84
N GLY A 47 5.98 -24.28 7.07
CA GLY A 47 5.41 -25.53 7.57
C GLY A 47 4.19 -25.32 8.47
N ALA A 48 4.03 -26.13 9.51
CA ALA A 48 2.82 -26.18 10.35
C ALA A 48 2.48 -24.85 11.05
N ALA A 49 3.44 -23.95 11.23
CA ALA A 49 3.23 -22.64 11.86
C ALA A 49 2.69 -21.56 10.87
N LEU A 50 2.62 -21.84 9.58
CA LEU A 50 2.25 -20.86 8.56
C LEU A 50 0.78 -20.43 8.63
N GLU A 51 -0.15 -21.40 8.63
CA GLU A 51 -1.59 -21.12 8.73
C GLU A 51 -1.99 -20.28 9.96
N PRO A 52 -1.62 -20.65 11.19
CA PRO A 52 -1.97 -19.84 12.36
C PRO A 52 -1.32 -18.44 12.32
N TRP A 53 -0.12 -18.31 11.74
CA TRP A 53 0.52 -17.01 11.53
C TRP A 53 -0.28 -16.14 10.54
N MET A 54 -0.71 -16.69 9.40
CA MET A 54 -1.52 -15.96 8.43
C MET A 54 -2.87 -15.53 9.03
N ALA A 55 -3.54 -16.40 9.79
CA ALA A 55 -4.79 -16.04 10.46
C ALA A 55 -4.61 -14.92 11.49
N ALA A 56 -3.58 -15.01 12.34
CA ALA A 56 -3.24 -13.97 13.31
C ALA A 56 -2.95 -12.63 12.63
N GLU A 57 -2.24 -12.67 11.52
CA GLU A 57 -1.90 -11.50 10.75
C GLU A 57 -3.12 -10.84 10.10
N ARG A 58 -4.04 -11.62 9.52
CA ARG A 58 -5.31 -11.10 8.99
C ARG A 58 -6.08 -10.33 10.06
N SER A 59 -6.14 -10.91 11.26
CA SER A 59 -6.77 -10.26 12.42
C SER A 59 -6.06 -8.97 12.80
N ARG A 60 -4.71 -8.97 12.85
CA ARG A 60 -3.89 -7.79 13.13
C ARG A 60 -4.16 -6.67 12.12
N ILE A 61 -4.14 -6.97 10.83
CA ILE A 61 -4.39 -6.00 9.76
C ILE A 61 -5.80 -5.40 9.89
N ALA A 62 -6.82 -6.24 10.10
CA ALA A 62 -8.20 -5.77 10.27
C ALA A 62 -8.36 -4.86 11.50
N ALA A 63 -7.74 -5.21 12.62
CA ALA A 63 -7.72 -4.40 13.83
C ALA A 63 -7.01 -3.06 13.60
N GLU A 64 -5.86 -3.04 12.92
CA GLU A 64 -5.13 -1.81 12.59
C GLU A 64 -5.91 -0.89 11.63
N GLN A 65 -6.61 -1.46 10.65
CA GLN A 65 -7.48 -0.69 9.76
C GLN A 65 -8.62 -0.02 10.54
N ASN A 66 -9.26 -0.75 11.46
CA ASN A 66 -10.30 -0.20 12.30
C ASN A 66 -9.75 0.89 13.24
N ALA A 67 -8.60 0.65 13.86
CA ALA A 67 -7.94 1.62 14.72
C ALA A 67 -7.56 2.90 13.93
N ALA A 68 -7.10 2.78 12.68
CA ALA A 68 -6.81 3.93 11.83
C ALA A 68 -8.07 4.77 11.52
N ARG A 69 -9.22 4.12 11.32
CA ARG A 69 -10.53 4.77 11.16
C ARG A 69 -10.93 5.53 12.42
N GLN A 70 -10.91 4.88 13.58
CA GLN A 70 -11.27 5.48 14.86
C GLN A 70 -10.37 6.66 15.22
N ARG A 71 -9.05 6.53 15.00
CA ARG A 71 -8.10 7.64 15.19
C ARG A 71 -8.44 8.84 14.32
N PHE A 72 -8.82 8.61 13.06
CA PHE A 72 -9.23 9.68 12.17
C PHE A 72 -10.51 10.36 12.66
N GLU A 73 -11.55 9.60 13.03
CA GLU A 73 -12.81 10.16 13.53
C GLU A 73 -12.59 11.02 14.79
N GLN A 74 -11.74 10.55 15.72
CA GLN A 74 -11.38 11.31 16.91
C GLN A 74 -10.57 12.57 16.57
N ALA A 75 -9.62 12.46 15.64
CA ALA A 75 -8.84 13.61 15.18
C ALA A 75 -9.72 14.65 14.48
N GLU A 76 -10.68 14.23 13.66
CA GLU A 76 -11.62 15.12 12.98
C GLU A 76 -12.48 15.90 13.98
N LYS A 77 -13.07 15.23 14.99
CA LYS A 77 -13.79 15.90 16.09
C LYS A 77 -12.91 16.90 16.85
N THR A 78 -11.64 16.58 17.02
CA THR A 78 -10.67 17.47 17.69
C THR A 78 -10.34 18.67 16.80
N CYS A 79 -10.22 18.48 15.48
CA CYS A 79 -9.93 19.55 14.53
C CYS A 79 -11.02 20.62 14.50
N TRP A 80 -12.29 20.25 14.64
CA TRP A 80 -13.41 21.19 14.66
C TRP A 80 -13.39 22.18 15.84
N LYS A 81 -12.59 21.90 16.89
CA LYS A 81 -12.41 22.80 18.04
C LYS A 81 -11.24 23.77 17.86
N ARG A 82 -10.60 23.79 16.68
CA ARG A 82 -9.40 24.59 16.40
C ARG A 82 -9.71 25.67 15.37
N PHE A 83 -8.96 26.77 15.39
CA PHE A 83 -9.11 27.83 14.38
C PHE A 83 -8.71 27.39 12.96
N ALA A 84 -7.68 26.54 12.82
CA ALA A 84 -7.20 26.04 11.52
C ALA A 84 -7.80 24.66 11.18
N VAL A 85 -9.14 24.56 11.12
CA VAL A 85 -9.84 23.28 10.91
C VAL A 85 -9.39 22.58 9.62
N ASN A 86 -9.36 23.30 8.49
CA ASN A 86 -9.07 22.73 7.17
C ASN A 86 -7.69 22.07 7.12
N ASP A 87 -6.66 22.77 7.60
CA ASP A 87 -5.30 22.24 7.66
C ASP A 87 -5.19 21.05 8.62
N CYS A 88 -5.90 21.13 9.76
CA CYS A 88 -5.95 20.04 10.72
C CYS A 88 -6.57 18.77 10.12
N VAL A 89 -7.74 18.90 9.47
CA VAL A 89 -8.44 17.78 8.83
C VAL A 89 -7.62 17.23 7.67
N SER A 90 -6.98 18.09 6.88
CA SER A 90 -6.10 17.68 5.77
C SER A 90 -4.95 16.79 6.27
N ARG A 91 -4.26 17.19 7.33
CA ARG A 91 -3.20 16.38 7.96
C ARG A 91 -3.74 15.06 8.53
N ALA A 92 -4.89 15.08 9.20
CA ALA A 92 -5.52 13.86 9.70
C ALA A 92 -5.86 12.88 8.56
N ARG A 93 -6.36 13.38 7.43
CA ARG A 93 -6.62 12.57 6.23
C ARG A 93 -5.31 12.01 5.64
N GLN A 94 -4.25 12.80 5.60
CA GLN A 94 -2.94 12.35 5.11
C GLN A 94 -2.38 11.21 5.96
N GLN A 95 -2.41 11.34 7.29
CA GLN A 95 -1.97 10.29 8.21
C GLN A 95 -2.80 9.01 8.05
N ARG A 96 -4.12 9.15 7.90
CA ARG A 96 -5.00 8.01 7.63
C ARG A 96 -4.62 7.31 6.33
N ARG A 97 -4.43 8.06 5.23
CA ARG A 97 -4.03 7.51 3.92
C ARG A 97 -2.71 6.75 4.01
N GLN A 98 -1.67 7.35 4.58
CA GLN A 98 -0.37 6.69 4.75
C GLN A 98 -0.47 5.38 5.53
N THR A 99 -1.27 5.36 6.60
CA THR A 99 -1.50 4.14 7.38
C THR A 99 -2.23 3.08 6.57
N GLN A 100 -3.30 3.47 5.86
CA GLN A 100 -4.12 2.57 5.05
C GLN A 100 -3.34 2.02 3.85
N ASP A 101 -2.52 2.83 3.19
CA ASP A 101 -1.70 2.40 2.05
C ASP A 101 -0.68 1.33 2.48
N ARG A 102 0.00 1.54 3.62
CA ARG A 102 0.89 0.52 4.21
C ARG A 102 0.14 -0.78 4.50
N LEU A 103 -1.00 -0.71 5.17
CA LEU A 103 -1.80 -1.90 5.53
C LEU A 103 -2.31 -2.63 4.28
N ARG A 104 -2.69 -1.90 3.24
CA ARG A 104 -3.11 -2.47 1.96
C ARG A 104 -1.98 -3.24 1.30
N GLN A 105 -0.74 -2.74 1.31
CA GLN A 105 0.40 -3.47 0.76
C GLN A 105 0.66 -4.78 1.53
N GLN A 106 0.51 -4.77 2.85
CA GLN A 106 0.60 -5.99 3.67
C GLN A 106 -0.50 -6.99 3.29
N GLU A 107 -1.75 -6.55 3.19
CA GLU A 107 -2.85 -7.43 2.78
C GLU A 107 -2.65 -8.02 1.38
N LEU A 108 -2.17 -7.23 0.42
CA LEU A 108 -1.85 -7.71 -0.92
C LEU A 108 -0.74 -8.76 -0.92
N ALA A 109 0.32 -8.56 -0.12
CA ALA A 109 1.42 -9.50 -0.01
C ALA A 109 0.97 -10.81 0.65
N LEU A 110 0.11 -10.74 1.67
CA LEU A 110 -0.48 -11.93 2.32
C LEU A 110 -1.40 -12.70 1.37
N ASN A 111 -2.28 -12.00 0.64
CA ASN A 111 -3.13 -12.62 -0.39
C ASN A 111 -2.29 -13.24 -1.54
N ALA A 112 -1.12 -12.66 -1.85
CA ALA A 112 -0.21 -13.24 -2.83
C ALA A 112 0.45 -14.53 -2.31
N LEU A 113 0.82 -14.58 -1.03
CA LEU A 113 1.34 -15.79 -0.39
C LEU A 113 0.31 -16.93 -0.47
N GLU A 114 -0.93 -16.68 -0.06
CA GLU A 114 -2.00 -17.69 -0.12
C GLU A 114 -2.25 -18.22 -1.54
N ARG A 115 -2.25 -17.33 -2.55
CA ARG A 115 -2.36 -17.77 -3.94
C ARG A 115 -1.21 -18.69 -4.37
N ARG A 116 0.01 -18.44 -3.88
CA ARG A 116 1.16 -19.34 -4.14
C ARG A 116 0.99 -20.68 -3.44
N LEU A 117 0.46 -20.69 -2.21
CA LEU A 117 0.19 -21.92 -1.47
C LEU A 117 -0.87 -22.77 -2.16
N ALA A 118 -1.99 -22.16 -2.57
CA ALA A 118 -3.08 -22.84 -3.27
C ALA A 118 -2.69 -23.38 -4.66
N ALA A 119 -1.70 -22.78 -5.32
CA ALA A 119 -1.19 -23.23 -6.61
C ALA A 119 -0.20 -24.41 -6.51
N GLN A 120 0.22 -24.82 -5.31
CA GLN A 120 1.08 -25.98 -5.13
C GLN A 120 0.25 -27.28 -5.29
N PRO A 121 0.70 -28.24 -6.11
CA PRO A 121 -0.13 -29.35 -6.61
C PRO A 121 -0.47 -30.44 -5.60
N ASP A 122 -0.22 -30.27 -4.30
CA ASP A 122 -0.38 -31.32 -3.29
C ASP A 122 -1.64 -31.19 -2.41
N ASP A 123 -2.59 -30.28 -2.71
CA ASP A 123 -3.73 -30.05 -1.82
C ASP A 123 -5.11 -30.23 -2.51
N PRO A 124 -5.87 -31.32 -2.22
CA PRO A 124 -7.23 -31.51 -2.73
C PRO A 124 -8.23 -30.47 -2.21
N ALA A 125 -7.89 -29.69 -1.17
CA ALA A 125 -8.72 -28.59 -0.67
C ALA A 125 -8.66 -27.33 -1.54
N ALA A 126 -7.65 -27.18 -2.41
CA ALA A 126 -7.49 -26.02 -3.31
C ALA A 126 -8.60 -25.90 -4.39
N SER A 127 -9.48 -26.89 -4.48
CA SER A 127 -10.62 -26.90 -5.41
C SER A 127 -11.86 -26.15 -4.90
N GLN A 128 -11.88 -25.70 -3.64
CA GLN A 128 -13.03 -24.95 -3.10
C GLN A 128 -12.84 -23.45 -3.33
N PRO A 129 -13.71 -22.80 -4.15
CA PRO A 129 -13.63 -21.36 -4.33
C PRO A 129 -13.86 -20.65 -2.98
N PRO A 130 -13.13 -19.56 -2.68
CA PRO A 130 -13.29 -18.86 -1.41
C PRO A 130 -14.76 -18.42 -1.27
N ALA A 131 -15.41 -18.88 -0.20
CA ALA A 131 -16.74 -18.44 0.16
C ALA A 131 -16.73 -16.92 0.21
N SER A 132 -17.55 -16.33 -0.65
CA SER A 132 -17.69 -14.88 -0.83
C SER A 132 -17.87 -14.22 0.53
N ARG A 133 -16.93 -13.35 0.90
CA ARG A 133 -17.12 -12.40 2.00
C ARG A 133 -18.23 -11.45 1.58
N GLN A 134 -19.44 -11.68 2.10
CA GLN A 134 -20.65 -10.86 1.93
C GLN A 134 -20.47 -9.46 2.57
N PRO A 135 -21.25 -8.45 2.12
CA PRO A 135 -20.84 -7.05 1.98
C PRO A 135 -20.50 -6.29 3.27
#